data_AF-A0A0H2Y555-F1
#
_entry.id   AF-A0A0H2Y555-F1
#
_cell.length_a   1.000
_cell.length_b   1.000
_cell.length_c   1.000
_cell.angle_alpha   90.00
_cell.angle_beta   90.00
_cell.angle_gamma   90.00
#
_symmetry.space_group_name_H-M   'P 1'
#
loop_
_entity.id
_entity.type
_entity.pdbx_description
1 polymer ?
#
loop_
_entity_poly.entity_id
_entity_poly.type
_entity_poly.pdbx_seq_one_letter_code
_entity_poly.pdbx_strand_id
1 'polypeptide(L)'
;MGQQPPQHFGWLRSRWSTTLLSIEIKNLFSISISISTVYRCLCQAGIVWRRAAPTLKFKDPHYAEKVAAIQTALEKNSVANPVFYEDKVDIVLNPKIGAEANLSAS
;
A
#
# COMPACT_ATOMS: atom_id res chain seq x y z
N MET A 1 -21.40 -3.75 -7.88
CA MET A 1 -21.25 -5.15 -7.44
C MET A 1 -20.44 -5.15 -6.16
N GLY A 2 -21.03 -5.57 -5.04
CA GLY A 2 -20.36 -5.55 -3.73
C GLY A 2 -19.26 -6.60 -3.67
N GLN A 3 -18.11 -6.25 -3.09
CA GLN A 3 -17.07 -7.22 -2.72
C GLN A 3 -17.68 -8.23 -1.74
N GLN A 4 -17.59 -9.53 -2.01
CA GLN A 4 -17.98 -10.56 -1.03
C GLN A 4 -16.77 -10.86 -0.13
N PRO A 5 -16.75 -10.38 1.11
CA PRO A 5 -15.62 -10.62 2.00
C PRO A 5 -15.69 -12.06 2.55
N PRO A 6 -14.58 -12.60 3.08
CA PRO A 6 -14.51 -14.01 3.51
C PRO A 6 -15.57 -14.40 4.55
N GLN A 7 -16.10 -13.44 5.32
CA GLN A 7 -17.20 -13.68 6.27
C GLN A 7 -18.46 -14.25 5.62
N HIS A 8 -18.73 -13.94 4.35
CA HIS A 8 -19.86 -14.54 3.62
C HIS A 8 -19.70 -16.05 3.40
N PHE A 9 -18.47 -16.54 3.46
CA PHE A 9 -18.12 -17.96 3.33
C PHE A 9 -17.86 -18.60 4.70
N GLY A 10 -18.25 -17.93 5.81
CA GLY A 10 -18.12 -18.45 7.18
C GLY A 10 -16.76 -18.20 7.84
N TRP A 11 -15.84 -17.47 7.19
CA TRP A 11 -14.52 -17.21 7.74
C TRP A 11 -14.50 -15.98 8.67
N LEU A 12 -13.85 -16.09 9.83
CA LEU A 12 -13.68 -14.98 10.79
C LEU A 12 -12.67 -13.89 10.33
N ARG A 13 -12.23 -13.92 9.07
CA ARG A 13 -11.23 -13.00 8.52
C ARG A 13 -11.92 -11.88 7.75
N SER A 14 -11.39 -10.66 7.90
CA SER A 14 -11.89 -9.47 7.20
C SER A 14 -11.36 -9.29 5.78
N ARG A 15 -10.33 -10.06 5.39
CA ARG A 15 -9.66 -9.94 4.09
C ARG A 15 -9.35 -11.30 3.51
N TRP A 16 -9.46 -11.41 2.19
CA TRP A 16 -8.97 -12.56 1.44
C TRP A 16 -7.45 -12.67 1.55
N SER A 17 -6.96 -13.89 1.72
CA SER A 17 -5.55 -14.26 1.55
C SER A 17 -5.46 -15.41 0.55
N THR A 18 -4.27 -15.62 -0.03
CA THR A 18 -4.05 -16.72 -0.99
C THR A 18 -4.24 -18.10 -0.36
N THR A 19 -3.94 -18.26 0.93
CA THR A 19 -4.24 -19.49 1.69
C THR A 19 -5.74 -19.72 1.81
N LEU A 20 -6.48 -18.68 2.18
CA LEU A 20 -7.95 -18.73 2.28
C LEU A 20 -8.59 -19.10 0.95
N LEU A 21 -8.08 -18.49 -0.11
CA LEU A 21 -8.56 -18.71 -1.47
C LEU A 21 -8.25 -20.14 -1.96
N SER A 22 -7.08 -20.68 -1.60
CA SER A 22 -6.72 -22.08 -1.88
C SER A 22 -7.67 -23.07 -1.18
N ILE A 23 -8.02 -22.82 0.10
CA ILE A 23 -8.97 -23.65 0.84
C ILE A 23 -10.37 -23.53 0.23
N GLU A 24 -10.82 -22.33 -0.08
CA GLU A 24 -12.16 -22.11 -0.64
C GLU A 24 -12.31 -22.76 -2.03
N ILE A 25 -11.28 -22.67 -2.88
CA ILE A 25 -11.25 -23.37 -4.18
C ILE A 25 -11.36 -24.89 -3.98
N LYS A 26 -10.65 -25.43 -2.98
CA LYS A 26 -10.75 -26.85 -2.66
C LYS A 26 -12.15 -27.22 -2.20
N ASN A 27 -12.81 -26.38 -1.39
CA ASN A 27 -14.16 -26.66 -0.92
C ASN A 27 -15.20 -26.59 -2.04
N LEU A 28 -15.08 -25.61 -2.94
CA LEU A 28 -16.06 -25.39 -4.02
C LEU A 28 -15.88 -26.37 -5.19
N PHE A 29 -14.65 -26.69 -5.55
CA PHE A 29 -14.34 -27.47 -6.76
C PHE A 29 -13.74 -28.84 -6.47
N SER A 30 -13.46 -29.17 -5.19
CA SER A 30 -12.74 -30.39 -4.79
C SER A 30 -11.34 -30.53 -5.39
N ILE A 31 -10.73 -29.43 -5.82
CA ILE A 31 -9.39 -29.39 -6.42
C ILE A 31 -8.37 -28.91 -5.39
N SER A 32 -7.32 -29.70 -5.18
CA SER A 32 -6.19 -29.28 -4.33
C SER A 32 -5.18 -28.47 -5.14
N ILE A 33 -5.17 -27.15 -4.92
CA ILE A 33 -4.22 -26.22 -5.57
C ILE A 33 -3.30 -25.61 -4.51
N SER A 34 -1.99 -25.59 -4.76
CA SER A 34 -1.03 -24.95 -3.87
C SER A 34 -1.20 -23.43 -3.85
N ILE A 35 -0.85 -22.82 -2.72
CA ILE A 35 -0.90 -21.36 -2.51
C ILE A 35 -0.12 -20.62 -3.61
N SER A 36 1.06 -21.13 -3.99
CA SER A 36 1.89 -20.54 -5.04
C SER A 36 1.23 -20.59 -6.42
N THR A 37 0.47 -21.66 -6.72
CA THR A 37 -0.27 -21.76 -7.97
C THR A 37 -1.42 -20.75 -8.01
N VAL A 38 -2.17 -20.61 -6.92
CA VAL A 38 -3.21 -19.57 -6.79
C VAL A 38 -2.62 -18.18 -7.02
N TYR A 39 -1.48 -17.88 -6.38
CA TYR A 39 -0.80 -16.60 -6.57
C TYR A 39 -0.39 -16.37 -8.03
N ARG A 40 0.21 -17.37 -8.70
CA ARG A 40 0.58 -17.25 -10.13
C ARG A 40 -0.64 -17.00 -11.01
N CYS A 41 -1.75 -17.71 -10.78
CA CYS A 41 -2.99 -17.50 -11.53
C CYS A 41 -3.55 -16.09 -11.34
N LEU A 42 -3.54 -15.57 -10.11
CA LEU A 42 -3.95 -14.19 -9.82
C LEU A 42 -3.08 -13.17 -10.56
N CYS A 43 -1.76 -13.35 -10.51
CA CYS A 43 -0.82 -12.50 -11.25
C CYS A 43 -1.03 -12.56 -12.76
N GLN A 44 -1.24 -13.75 -13.34
CA GLN A 44 -1.54 -13.93 -14.77
C GLN A 44 -2.86 -13.26 -15.17
N ALA A 45 -3.85 -13.26 -14.29
CA ALA A 45 -5.12 -12.56 -14.48
C ALA A 45 -5.00 -11.04 -14.25
N GLY A 46 -3.82 -10.50 -13.95
CA GLY A 46 -3.59 -9.08 -13.65
C GLY A 46 -4.11 -8.65 -12.27
N ILE A 47 -4.53 -9.59 -11.42
CA ILE A 47 -5.05 -9.33 -10.08
C ILE A 47 -3.88 -9.27 -9.11
N VAL A 48 -3.48 -8.05 -8.78
CA VAL A 48 -2.42 -7.77 -7.80
C VAL A 48 -3.00 -7.10 -6.57
N TRP A 49 -2.59 -7.56 -5.39
CA TRP A 49 -2.95 -6.93 -4.11
C TRP A 49 -2.22 -5.59 -3.99
N ARG A 50 -2.85 -4.50 -4.44
CA ARG A 50 -2.32 -3.15 -4.26
C ARG A 50 -2.84 -2.58 -2.96
N ARG A 51 -1.95 -2.03 -2.14
CA ARG A 51 -2.40 -1.06 -1.14
C ARG A 51 -3.00 0.13 -1.89
N ALA A 52 -4.09 0.69 -1.36
CA ALA A 52 -4.54 1.99 -1.84
C ALA A 52 -3.37 2.96 -1.69
N ALA A 53 -2.92 3.55 -2.81
CA ALA A 53 -1.92 4.60 -2.74
C ALA A 53 -2.53 5.76 -1.95
N PRO A 54 -1.86 6.29 -0.92
CA PRO A 54 -2.34 7.47 -0.23
C PRO A 54 -2.44 8.60 -1.27
N THR A 55 -3.66 8.92 -1.67
CA THR A 55 -3.92 10.04 -2.56
C THR A 55 -3.93 11.28 -1.71
N LEU A 56 -3.06 12.25 -2.02
CA LEU A 56 -3.10 13.57 -1.39
C LEU A 56 -4.44 14.20 -1.74
N LYS A 57 -5.39 14.18 -0.79
CA LYS A 57 -6.78 14.58 -1.05
C LYS A 57 -6.94 16.09 -1.24
N PHE A 58 -5.93 16.87 -0.87
CA PHE A 58 -5.95 18.32 -0.94
C PHE A 58 -5.04 18.80 -2.07
N LYS A 59 -5.59 19.60 -2.98
CA LYS A 59 -4.81 20.32 -3.99
C LYS A 59 -4.36 21.63 -3.37
N ASP A 60 -3.07 21.91 -3.45
CA ASP A 60 -2.51 23.19 -3.03
C ASP A 60 -3.08 24.32 -3.91
N PRO A 61 -3.76 25.35 -3.35
CA PRO A 61 -4.30 26.47 -4.13
C PRO A 61 -3.19 27.24 -4.88
N HIS A 62 -1.94 27.18 -4.42
CA HIS A 62 -0.79 27.81 -5.05
C HIS A 62 0.07 26.83 -5.88
N TYR A 63 -0.47 25.66 -6.24
CA TYR A 63 0.26 24.65 -7.00
C TYR A 63 0.84 25.20 -8.31
N ALA A 64 0.05 25.96 -9.06
CA ALA A 64 0.47 26.52 -10.35
C ALA A 64 1.64 27.50 -10.20
N GLU A 65 1.58 28.37 -9.18
CA GLU A 65 2.64 29.34 -8.87
C GLU A 65 3.93 28.64 -8.45
N LYS A 66 3.83 27.61 -7.60
CA LYS A 66 4.98 26.82 -7.16
C LYS A 66 5.64 26.07 -8.32
N VAL A 67 4.86 25.46 -9.20
CA VAL A 67 5.40 24.78 -10.39
C VAL A 67 6.06 25.76 -11.35
N ALA A 68 5.48 26.95 -11.57
CA ALA A 68 6.08 27.97 -12.41
C ALA A 68 7.41 28.49 -11.84
N ALA A 69 7.50 28.67 -10.52
CA ALA A 69 8.74 29.05 -9.85
C ALA A 69 9.83 27.97 -9.99
N ILE A 70 9.45 26.69 -9.84
CA ILE A 70 10.37 25.55 -10.04
C ILE A 70 10.86 25.50 -11.50
N GLN A 71 9.97 25.65 -12.47
CA GLN A 71 10.33 25.68 -13.90
C GLN A 71 11.26 26.84 -14.23
N THR A 72 10.97 28.04 -13.71
CA THR A 72 11.83 29.22 -13.90
C THR A 72 13.22 29.02 -13.32
N ALA A 73 13.33 28.37 -12.16
CA ALA A 73 14.62 28.06 -11.53
C ALA A 73 15.40 27.04 -12.37
N LEU A 74 14.73 26.00 -12.88
CA LEU A 74 15.32 25.00 -13.77
C LEU A 74 15.84 25.61 -15.08
N GLU A 75 15.11 26.54 -15.67
CA GLU A 75 15.51 27.23 -16.91
C GLU A 75 16.73 28.14 -16.71
N LYS A 76 16.86 28.77 -15.54
CA LYS A 76 17.99 29.63 -15.17
C LYS A 76 19.18 28.87 -14.58
N ASN A 77 19.08 27.54 -14.52
CA ASN A 77 20.14 26.69 -13.98
C ASN A 77 21.41 26.84 -14.82
N SER A 78 22.52 27.08 -14.13
CA SER A 78 23.84 27.23 -14.73
C SER A 78 24.89 26.69 -13.77
N VAL A 79 26.09 26.42 -14.27
CA VAL A 79 27.23 26.01 -13.43
C VAL A 79 27.50 27.03 -12.31
N ALA A 80 27.17 28.31 -12.54
CA ALA A 80 27.28 29.37 -11.54
C ALA A 80 26.09 29.45 -10.56
N ASN A 81 24.93 28.89 -10.90
CA ASN A 81 23.70 28.92 -10.09
C ASN A 81 23.00 27.55 -10.14
N PRO A 82 23.53 26.55 -9.43
CA PRO A 82 22.93 25.22 -9.36
C PRO A 82 21.60 25.26 -8.59
N VAL A 83 20.60 24.52 -9.08
CA VAL A 83 19.30 24.37 -8.43
C VAL A 83 19.33 23.16 -7.49
N PHE A 84 18.92 23.37 -6.23
CA PHE A 84 18.79 22.33 -5.21
C PHE A 84 17.34 22.17 -4.74
N TYR A 85 16.98 20.95 -4.34
CA TYR A 85 15.69 20.64 -3.72
C TYR A 85 15.95 20.14 -2.30
N GLU A 86 15.28 20.75 -1.33
CA GLU A 86 15.29 20.33 0.07
C GLU A 86 13.88 19.90 0.46
N ASP A 87 13.76 18.73 1.09
CA ASP A 87 12.50 18.25 1.69
C ASP A 87 12.68 18.08 3.19
N LYS A 88 11.68 18.50 3.96
CA LYS A 88 11.70 18.42 5.43
C LYS A 88 10.81 17.28 5.87
N VAL A 89 11.42 16.34 6.60
CA VAL A 89 10.68 15.25 7.24
C VAL A 89 10.53 15.53 8.72
N ASP A 90 9.29 15.44 9.22
CA ASP A 90 9.03 15.47 10.66
C ASP A 90 9.51 14.15 11.28
N ILE A 91 10.60 14.23 12.05
CA ILE A 91 11.11 13.08 12.80
C ILE A 91 10.42 13.08 14.17
N VAL A 92 9.51 12.12 14.36
CA VAL A 92 8.94 11.87 15.68
C VAL A 92 10.01 11.24 16.56
N LEU A 93 10.52 12.02 17.52
CA LEU A 93 11.53 11.58 18.50
C LEU A 93 10.93 10.77 19.66
N ASN A 94 9.60 10.69 19.74
CA ASN A 94 8.97 9.84 20.73
C ASN A 94 9.37 8.39 20.44
N PRO A 95 9.89 7.66 21.44
CA PRO A 95 10.08 6.23 21.30
C PRO A 95 8.73 5.62 20.88
N LYS A 96 8.74 4.76 19.87
CA LYS A 96 7.56 3.99 19.47
C LYS A 96 7.23 3.03 20.61
N ILE A 97 6.56 3.51 21.65
CA ILE A 97 5.95 2.66 22.66
C ILE A 97 4.69 2.07 22.01
N GLY A 98 4.92 1.08 21.15
CA GLY A 98 3.92 0.12 20.70
C GLY A 98 3.94 -1.07 21.64
N ALA A 99 2.77 -1.61 21.95
CA ALA A 99 2.55 -2.62 22.97
C ALA A 99 3.40 -3.89 22.79
N GLU A 100 4.45 -4.03 23.59
CA GLU A 100 5.16 -5.29 23.84
C GLU A 100 5.30 -5.48 25.36
N ALA A 101 4.19 -5.46 26.10
CA ALA A 101 4.16 -6.00 27.46
C ALA A 101 3.84 -7.50 27.39
N ASN A 102 4.77 -8.29 26.84
CA ASN A 102 4.81 -9.72 27.15
C ASN A 102 5.33 -9.85 28.59
N LEU A 103 4.41 -9.89 29.55
CA LEU A 103 4.68 -10.44 30.87
C LEU A 103 3.96 -11.78 30.96
N SER A 104 4.61 -12.83 30.48
CA SER A 104 4.45 -14.16 31.04
C SER A 104 5.28 -14.21 32.33
N ALA A 105 4.62 -14.12 33.47
CA ALA A 105 5.18 -14.58 34.74
C ALA A 105 4.03 -15.10 35.61
N SER A 106 4.23 -16.35 36.03
CA SER A 106 3.45 -17.18 36.98
C SER A 106 2.28 -17.98 36.40
#